data_AF-A0A929VUA7-F1
#
_entry.id   AF-A0A929VUA7-F1
#
_cell.length_a   1.000
_cell.length_b   1.000
_cell.length_c   1.000
_cell.angle_alpha   90.00
_cell.angle_beta   90.00
_cell.angle_gamma   90.00
#
_symmetry.space_group_name_H-M   'P 1'
#
loop_
_entity.id
_entity.type
_entity.pdbx_description
1 polymer ?
#
loop_
_entity_poly.entity_id
_entity_poly.type
_entity_poly.pdbx_seq_one_letter_code
_entity_poly.pdbx_strand_id
1 'polypeptide(L)'
;MAALYDILINYGYLGMFLVGFLAGSFIPFSSETVMTALLAAGLNPAGLVAYGSAGNIAGGMFNYWIGSLGRLDWIERYLHVKQADINRAQRFMAGHGAWMGFFAFLPIIGSAITIALGLMRSNIFISLLSISIGKILRYIVLIYSVSLFL
;
A
#
# COMPACT_ATOMS: atom_id res chain seq x y z
N MET A 1 8.90 -18.20 1.08
CA MET A 1 8.76 -16.89 1.73
C MET A 1 10.03 -16.48 2.47
N ALA A 2 10.61 -17.31 3.35
CA ALA A 2 11.85 -16.98 4.08
C ALA A 2 12.99 -16.45 3.18
N ALA A 3 13.34 -17.16 2.11
CA ALA A 3 14.37 -16.71 1.17
C ALA A 3 14.09 -15.34 0.51
N LEU A 4 12.81 -15.02 0.24
CA LEU A 4 12.45 -13.71 -0.31
C LEU A 4 12.63 -12.61 0.74
N TYR A 5 12.25 -12.87 1.98
CA TYR A 5 12.48 -11.94 3.09
C TYR A 5 13.96 -11.69 3.31
N ASP A 6 14.78 -12.74 3.30
CA ASP A 6 16.23 -12.62 3.46
C ASP A 6 16.85 -11.79 2.34
N ILE A 7 16.46 -12.06 1.08
CA ILE A 7 16.92 -11.26 -0.07
C ILE A 7 16.53 -9.78 0.12
N LEU A 8 15.28 -9.49 0.49
CA LEU A 8 14.80 -8.13 0.68
C LEU A 8 15.52 -7.43 1.85
N ILE A 9 15.79 -8.12 2.94
CA ILE A 9 16.55 -7.57 4.08
C ILE A 9 17.98 -7.22 3.63
N ASN A 10 18.63 -8.08 2.84
CA ASN A 10 19.98 -7.83 2.32
C ASN A 10 20.05 -6.60 1.40
N TYR A 11 18.96 -6.22 0.73
CA TYR A 11 18.88 -5.00 -0.09
C TYR A 11 18.59 -3.73 0.72
N GLY A 12 18.45 -3.80 2.05
CA GLY A 12 18.30 -2.62 2.92
C GLY A 12 17.12 -1.72 2.54
N TYR A 13 17.37 -0.43 2.32
CA TYR A 13 16.33 0.54 1.96
C TYR A 13 15.62 0.22 0.63
N LEU A 14 16.32 -0.33 -0.36
CA LEU A 14 15.69 -0.77 -1.62
C LEU A 14 14.77 -1.97 -1.37
N GLY A 15 15.19 -2.88 -0.51
CA GLY A 15 14.33 -3.96 -0.02
C GLY A 15 13.05 -3.41 0.64
N MET A 16 13.18 -2.40 1.50
CA MET A 16 12.05 -1.72 2.13
C MET A 16 11.10 -1.08 1.10
N PHE A 17 11.63 -0.46 0.05
CA PHE A 17 10.83 0.09 -1.05
C PHE A 17 10.06 -1.01 -1.79
N LEU A 18 10.72 -2.10 -2.17
CA LEU A 18 10.08 -3.22 -2.88
C LEU A 18 8.98 -3.86 -2.04
N VAL A 19 9.26 -4.08 -0.76
CA VAL A 19 8.27 -4.57 0.21
C VAL A 19 7.11 -3.61 0.35
N GLY A 20 7.38 -2.31 0.45
CA GLY A 20 6.35 -1.29 0.47
C GLY A 20 5.48 -1.34 -0.77
N PHE A 21 6.07 -1.48 -1.95
CA PHE A 21 5.35 -1.61 -3.22
C PHE A 21 4.43 -2.83 -3.24
N LEU A 22 4.94 -4.00 -2.82
CA LEU A 22 4.15 -5.22 -2.74
C LEU A 22 3.00 -5.07 -1.74
N ALA A 23 3.28 -4.60 -0.52
CA ALA A 23 2.29 -4.39 0.53
C ALA A 23 1.26 -3.31 0.18
N GLY A 24 1.64 -2.33 -0.64
CA GLY A 24 0.77 -1.26 -1.11
C GLY A 24 -0.08 -1.62 -2.32
N SER A 25 0.25 -2.72 -2.99
CA SER A 25 -0.47 -3.25 -4.15
C SER A 25 -1.61 -4.18 -3.70
N PHE A 26 -2.22 -4.90 -4.64
CA PHE A 26 -3.19 -5.95 -4.35
C PHE A 26 -2.56 -7.22 -3.74
N ILE A 27 -1.22 -7.30 -3.73
CA ILE A 27 -0.48 -8.47 -3.24
C ILE A 27 -0.50 -8.50 -1.71
N PRO A 28 -0.97 -9.57 -1.07
CA PRO A 28 -0.99 -9.67 0.39
C PRO A 28 0.45 -9.88 0.89
N PHE A 29 1.11 -8.78 1.27
CA PHE A 29 2.48 -8.79 1.79
C PHE A 29 2.58 -7.95 3.07
N SER A 30 3.24 -8.48 4.11
CA SER A 30 3.48 -7.75 5.36
C SER A 30 4.76 -6.93 5.26
N SER A 31 4.61 -5.60 5.26
CA SER A 31 5.73 -4.66 5.35
C SER A 31 6.30 -4.53 6.76
N GLU A 32 5.50 -4.85 7.77
CA GLU A 32 5.84 -4.79 9.20
C GLU A 32 7.03 -5.71 9.52
N THR A 33 7.00 -6.92 8.98
CA THR A 33 8.01 -7.95 9.25
C THR A 33 9.39 -7.52 8.76
N VAL A 34 9.47 -7.01 7.51
CA VAL A 34 10.75 -6.56 6.93
C VAL A 34 11.22 -5.27 7.58
N MET A 35 10.32 -4.32 7.84
CA MET A 35 10.68 -3.08 8.52
C MET A 35 11.28 -3.36 9.90
N THR A 36 10.70 -4.31 10.65
CA THR A 36 11.21 -4.72 11.96
C THR A 36 12.60 -5.34 11.86
N ALA A 37 12.82 -6.25 10.91
CA ALA A 37 14.12 -6.88 10.71
C ALA A 37 15.20 -5.86 10.29
N LEU A 38 14.86 -4.95 9.38
CA LEU A 38 15.77 -3.89 8.93
C LEU A 38 16.10 -2.89 10.04
N LEU A 39 15.11 -2.55 10.88
CA LEU A 39 15.34 -1.68 12.04
C LEU A 39 16.24 -2.36 13.07
N ALA A 40 16.00 -3.63 13.38
CA ALA A 40 16.85 -4.43 14.26
C ALA A 40 18.29 -4.62 13.70
N ALA A 41 18.45 -4.60 12.38
CA ALA A 41 19.75 -4.59 11.71
C ALA A 41 20.46 -3.21 11.76
N GLY A 42 19.85 -2.20 12.39
CA GLY A 42 20.46 -0.88 12.64
C GLY A 42 20.22 0.17 11.56
N LEU A 43 19.31 -0.05 10.61
CA LEU A 43 18.97 0.97 9.61
C LEU A 43 18.25 2.17 10.25
N ASN A 44 18.44 3.35 9.65
CA ASN A 44 17.84 4.57 10.16
C ASN A 44 16.29 4.54 10.02
N PRO A 45 15.53 4.80 11.09
CA PRO A 45 14.07 4.80 11.07
C PRO A 45 13.44 5.72 10.02
N ALA A 46 13.97 6.93 9.85
CA ALA A 46 13.45 7.89 8.88
C ALA A 46 13.67 7.41 7.44
N GLY A 47 14.81 6.76 7.16
CA GLY A 47 15.07 6.10 5.88
C GLY A 47 14.07 4.98 5.59
N LEU A 48 13.77 4.13 6.58
CA LEU A 48 12.79 3.05 6.43
C LEU A 48 11.39 3.59 6.15
N VAL A 49 10.97 4.66 6.86
CA VAL A 49 9.69 5.33 6.60
C VAL A 49 9.66 5.93 5.19
N ALA A 50 10.72 6.61 4.76
CA ALA A 50 10.77 7.24 3.44
C ALA A 50 10.65 6.21 2.30
N TYR A 51 11.50 5.17 2.30
CA TYR A 51 11.50 4.15 1.26
C TYR A 51 10.24 3.27 1.32
N GLY A 52 9.82 2.88 2.52
CA GLY A 52 8.60 2.10 2.74
C GLY A 52 7.36 2.84 2.24
N SER A 53 7.23 4.12 2.58
CA SER A 53 6.13 4.97 2.14
C SER A 53 6.15 5.18 0.63
N ALA A 54 7.30 5.50 0.05
CA ALA A 54 7.44 5.70 -1.39
C ALA A 54 7.03 4.45 -2.18
N GLY A 55 7.50 3.28 -1.77
CA GLY A 55 7.11 2.01 -2.36
C GLY A 55 5.61 1.76 -2.23
N ASN A 56 5.07 1.95 -1.03
CA ASN A 56 3.65 1.70 -0.78
C ASN A 56 2.74 2.66 -1.55
N ILE A 57 3.11 3.94 -1.65
CA ILE A 57 2.42 4.90 -2.51
C ILE A 57 2.43 4.44 -3.96
N ALA A 58 3.61 4.04 -4.49
CA ALA A 58 3.73 3.52 -5.84
C ALA A 58 2.85 2.26 -6.08
N GLY A 59 2.79 1.33 -5.12
CA GLY A 59 1.87 0.17 -5.20
C GLY A 59 0.39 0.56 -5.18
N GLY A 60 0.03 1.59 -4.41
CA GLY A 60 -1.34 2.13 -4.40
C GLY A 60 -1.71 2.80 -5.73
N MET A 61 -0.77 3.54 -6.32
CA MET A 61 -0.95 4.15 -7.63
C MET A 61 -0.97 3.11 -8.75
N PHE A 62 -0.26 1.99 -8.60
CA PHE A 62 -0.34 0.87 -9.52
C PHE A 62 -1.74 0.24 -9.52
N ASN A 63 -2.32 0.00 -8.34
CA ASN A 63 -3.71 -0.45 -8.22
C ASN A 63 -4.70 0.56 -8.83
N TYR A 64 -4.51 1.85 -8.57
CA TYR A 64 -5.31 2.92 -9.17
C TYR A 64 -5.23 2.87 -10.71
N TRP A 65 -4.03 2.71 -11.26
CA TRP A 65 -3.83 2.63 -12.70
C TRP A 65 -4.54 1.42 -13.29
N ILE A 66 -4.42 0.23 -12.69
CA ILE A 66 -5.15 -0.97 -13.13
C ILE A 66 -6.66 -0.73 -13.05
N GLY A 67 -7.16 -0.12 -11.97
CA GLY A 67 -8.56 0.25 -11.82
C GLY A 67 -9.05 1.15 -12.96
N SER A 68 -8.24 2.12 -13.38
CA SER A 68 -8.61 3.06 -14.44
C SER A 68 -8.76 2.46 -15.84
N LEU A 69 -8.24 1.24 -16.05
CA LEU A 69 -8.47 0.45 -17.26
C LEU A 69 -9.94 0.00 -17.40
N GLY A 70 -10.72 -0.01 -16.31
CA GLY A 70 -12.16 -0.32 -16.35
C GLY A 70 -12.51 -1.79 -16.59
N ARG A 71 -11.53 -2.70 -16.50
CA ARG A 71 -11.70 -4.13 -16.81
C ARG A 71 -11.89 -4.95 -15.54
N LEU A 72 -13.11 -4.95 -14.99
CA LEU A 72 -13.44 -5.71 -13.76
C LEU A 72 -13.09 -7.20 -13.88
N ASP A 73 -13.33 -7.82 -15.05
CA ASP A 73 -12.98 -9.22 -15.31
C ASP A 73 -11.47 -9.49 -15.17
N TRP A 74 -10.63 -8.53 -15.55
CA TRP A 74 -9.18 -8.64 -15.40
C TRP A 74 -8.76 -8.48 -13.95
N ILE A 75 -9.39 -7.55 -13.23
CA ILE A 75 -9.11 -7.31 -11.81
C ILE A 75 -9.42 -8.58 -11.00
N GLU A 76 -10.58 -9.18 -11.25
CA GLU A 76 -10.98 -10.42 -10.58
C GLU A 76 -10.08 -11.60 -10.97
N ARG A 77 -9.76 -11.75 -12.27
CA ARG A 77 -8.95 -12.88 -12.77
C ARG A 77 -7.47 -12.79 -12.39
N TYR A 78 -6.85 -11.61 -12.47
CA TYR A 78 -5.40 -11.45 -12.32
C TYR A 78 -5.00 -10.93 -10.94
N LEU A 79 -5.78 -10.02 -10.35
CA LEU A 79 -5.47 -9.47 -9.03
C LEU A 79 -6.13 -10.26 -7.90
N HIS A 80 -7.03 -11.20 -8.24
CA HIS A 80 -7.82 -11.98 -7.28
C HIS A 80 -8.62 -11.11 -6.30
N VAL A 81 -8.93 -9.86 -6.69
CA VAL A 81 -9.77 -8.94 -5.92
C VAL A 81 -11.22 -9.17 -6.33
N LYS A 82 -12.05 -9.65 -5.40
CA LYS A 82 -13.45 -9.96 -5.67
C LYS A 82 -14.24 -8.69 -5.97
N GLN A 83 -15.21 -8.77 -6.87
CA GLN A 83 -16.15 -7.65 -7.10
C GLN A 83 -16.88 -7.23 -5.82
N ALA A 84 -17.15 -8.16 -4.90
CA ALA A 84 -17.75 -7.84 -3.61
C ALA A 84 -16.91 -6.84 -2.78
N ASP A 85 -15.57 -6.95 -2.83
CA ASP A 85 -14.64 -6.06 -2.12
C ASP A 85 -14.56 -4.70 -2.80
N ILE A 86 -14.57 -4.67 -4.14
CA ILE A 86 -14.66 -3.43 -4.92
C ILE A 86 -15.97 -2.70 -4.63
N ASN A 87 -17.10 -3.43 -4.65
CA ASN A 87 -18.42 -2.87 -4.33
C ASN A 87 -18.49 -2.37 -2.88
N ARG A 88 -17.85 -3.08 -1.94
CA ARG A 88 -17.73 -2.61 -0.55
C ARG A 88 -16.90 -1.34 -0.47
N ALA A 89 -15.78 -1.25 -1.19
CA ALA A 89 -14.97 -0.05 -1.26
C ALA A 89 -15.73 1.12 -1.88
N GLN A 90 -16.45 0.92 -2.99
CA GLN A 90 -17.30 1.95 -3.61
C GLN A 90 -18.41 2.44 -2.68
N ARG A 91 -19.08 1.54 -1.95
CA ARG A 91 -20.07 1.91 -0.92
C ARG A 91 -19.43 2.66 0.23
N PHE A 92 -18.26 2.24 0.70
CA PHE A 92 -17.50 2.94 1.73
C PHE A 92 -17.09 4.35 1.27
N MET A 93 -16.83 4.51 -0.03
CA MET A 93 -16.49 5.79 -0.64
C MET A 93 -17.68 6.72 -0.89
N ALA A 94 -18.93 6.29 -0.63
CA ALA A 94 -20.18 6.98 -0.99
C ALA A 94 -20.10 8.52 -0.94
N GLY A 95 -19.80 9.15 -2.08
CA GLY A 95 -19.76 10.60 -2.26
C GLY A 95 -18.49 11.35 -1.83
N HIS A 96 -17.50 10.68 -1.22
CA HIS A 96 -16.29 11.33 -0.69
C HIS A 96 -15.13 11.40 -1.70
N GLY A 97 -15.29 10.77 -2.87
CA GLY A 97 -14.41 10.91 -4.03
C GLY A 97 -12.95 10.57 -3.75
N ALA A 98 -12.04 11.36 -4.35
CA ALA A 98 -10.60 11.12 -4.33
C ALA A 98 -9.95 11.16 -2.93
N TRP A 99 -10.59 11.83 -1.96
CA TRP A 99 -10.08 11.94 -0.59
C TRP A 99 -10.12 10.61 0.18
N MET A 100 -10.95 9.66 -0.26
CA MET A 100 -11.00 8.34 0.33
C MET A 100 -9.72 7.53 0.15
N GLY A 101 -8.83 7.97 -0.75
CA GLY A 101 -7.48 7.42 -0.86
C GLY A 101 -6.69 7.52 0.44
N PHE A 102 -7.02 8.45 1.35
CA PHE A 102 -6.47 8.49 2.70
C PHE A 102 -6.64 7.17 3.43
N PHE A 103 -7.78 6.48 3.28
CA PHE A 103 -8.03 5.20 3.96
C PHE A 103 -7.40 3.99 3.26
N ALA A 104 -6.61 4.19 2.21
CA ALA A 104 -5.92 3.11 1.49
C ALA A 104 -4.89 2.36 2.37
N PHE A 105 -4.56 2.86 3.56
CA PHE A 105 -3.71 2.14 4.51
C PHE A 105 -4.43 1.01 5.24
N LEU A 106 -5.77 0.97 5.24
CA LEU A 106 -6.54 -0.01 6.00
C LEU A 106 -6.29 -1.43 5.47
N PRO A 107 -6.10 -2.42 6.36
CA PRO A 107 -5.94 -3.80 5.94
C PRO A 107 -7.20 -4.29 5.22
N ILE A 108 -7.03 -5.18 4.23
CA ILE A 108 -8.08 -5.84 3.45
C ILE A 108 -8.80 -4.90 2.46
N ILE A 109 -9.24 -3.72 2.89
CA ILE A 109 -10.05 -2.80 2.08
C ILE A 109 -9.18 -1.78 1.32
N GLY A 110 -7.96 -1.50 1.79
CA GLY A 110 -7.11 -0.46 1.23
C GLY A 110 -6.81 -0.63 -0.27
N SER A 111 -6.45 -1.84 -0.70
CA SER A 111 -6.20 -2.13 -2.13
C SER A 111 -7.48 -1.95 -2.96
N ALA A 112 -8.63 -2.40 -2.46
CA ALA A 112 -9.92 -2.21 -3.13
C ALA A 112 -10.30 -0.72 -3.25
N ILE A 113 -9.99 0.12 -2.27
CA ILE A 113 -10.18 1.58 -2.35
C ILE A 113 -9.34 2.17 -3.49
N THR A 114 -8.04 1.81 -3.58
CA THR A 114 -7.18 2.33 -4.64
C THR A 114 -7.63 1.90 -6.04
N ILE A 115 -8.09 0.66 -6.19
CA ILE A 115 -8.67 0.16 -7.45
C ILE A 115 -9.97 0.89 -7.77
N ALA A 116 -10.87 1.06 -6.78
CA ALA A 116 -12.15 1.75 -6.96
C ALA A 116 -11.97 3.23 -7.36
N LEU A 117 -11.00 3.93 -6.76
CA LEU A 117 -10.61 5.29 -7.17
C LEU A 117 -10.22 5.36 -8.64
N GLY A 118 -9.46 4.36 -9.10
CA GLY A 118 -9.08 4.19 -10.50
C GLY A 118 -10.27 3.94 -11.41
N LEU A 119 -11.15 3.00 -11.04
CA LEU A 119 -12.38 2.67 -11.77
C LEU A 119 -13.28 3.89 -11.96
N MET A 120 -13.37 4.73 -10.92
CA MET A 120 -14.14 5.98 -10.95
C MET A 120 -13.43 7.13 -11.69
N ARG A 121 -12.19 6.91 -12.17
CA ARG A 121 -11.34 7.92 -12.81
C ARG A 121 -11.23 9.21 -11.97
N SER A 122 -10.98 9.03 -10.68
CA SER A 122 -10.83 10.14 -9.74
C SER A 122 -9.68 11.07 -10.14
N ASN A 123 -9.63 12.29 -9.63
CA ASN A 123 -8.49 13.17 -9.96
C ASN A 123 -7.18 12.54 -9.46
N ILE A 124 -6.20 12.35 -10.36
CA ILE A 124 -4.94 11.65 -10.06
C ILE A 124 -4.12 12.37 -8.99
N PHE A 125 -4.11 13.70 -8.99
CA PHE A 125 -3.35 14.50 -8.03
C PHE A 125 -3.96 14.41 -6.63
N ILE A 126 -5.28 14.52 -6.52
CA ILE A 126 -5.97 14.39 -5.23
C ILE A 126 -5.85 12.95 -4.71
N SER A 127 -5.95 11.95 -5.59
CA SER A 127 -5.79 10.54 -5.23
C SER A 127 -4.37 10.24 -4.76
N LEU A 128 -3.35 10.75 -5.47
CA LEU A 128 -1.95 10.61 -5.06
C LEU A 128 -1.72 11.26 -3.70
N LEU A 129 -2.20 12.48 -3.50
CA LEU A 129 -2.03 13.21 -2.25
C LEU A 129 -2.73 12.50 -1.09
N SER A 130 -3.99 12.10 -1.25
CA SER A 130 -4.75 11.41 -0.20
C SER A 130 -4.12 10.05 0.15
N ILE A 131 -3.76 9.24 -0.85
CA ILE A 131 -3.06 7.97 -0.68
C ILE A 131 -1.72 8.18 0.04
N SER A 132 -0.96 9.22 -0.35
CA SER A 132 0.34 9.52 0.25
C SER A 132 0.22 9.82 1.73
N ILE A 133 -0.71 10.69 2.12
CA ILE A 133 -0.92 11.03 3.54
C ILE A 133 -1.24 9.78 4.35
N GLY A 134 -2.19 8.96 3.88
CA GLY A 134 -2.58 7.75 4.59
C GLY A 134 -1.45 6.73 4.74
N LYS A 135 -0.69 6.49 3.67
CA LYS A 135 0.39 5.50 3.64
C LYS A 135 1.62 5.96 4.43
N ILE A 136 1.96 7.24 4.38
CA ILE A 136 3.02 7.81 5.23
C ILE A 136 2.65 7.67 6.70
N LEU A 137 1.42 8.05 7.08
CA LEU A 137 0.94 7.94 8.44
C LEU A 137 1.04 6.49 8.95
N ARG A 138 0.66 5.51 8.13
CA ARG A 138 0.82 4.09 8.47
C ARG A 138 2.26 3.74 8.84
N TYR A 139 3.24 4.14 8.04
CA TYR A 139 4.64 3.82 8.32
C TYR A 139 5.21 4.54 9.52
N ILE A 140 4.77 5.78 9.77
CA ILE A 140 5.11 6.49 11.00
C ILE A 140 4.58 5.72 12.21
N VAL A 141 3.31 5.32 12.22
CA VAL A 141 2.72 4.53 13.31
C VAL A 141 3.44 3.19 13.46
N LEU A 142 3.77 2.52 12.34
CA LEU A 142 4.46 1.23 12.34
C LEU A 142 5.86 1.36 12.95
N ILE A 143 6.67 2.32 12.51
CA ILE A 143 8.04 2.47 13.02
C ILE A 143 8.04 2.83 14.50
N TYR A 144 7.13 3.71 14.96
CA TYR A 144 6.99 4.04 16.38
C TYR A 144 6.56 2.83 17.20
N SER A 145 5.60 2.05 16.69
CA SER A 145 5.14 0.83 17.35
C SER A 145 6.29 -0.17 17.48
N VAL A 146 7.02 -0.44 16.41
CA VAL A 146 8.17 -1.37 16.44
C VAL A 146 9.27 -0.87 17.36
N SER A 147 9.58 0.44 17.34
CA SER A 147 10.62 1.04 18.19
C SER A 147 10.28 1.01 19.68
N LEU A 148 9.01 0.82 20.06
CA LEU A 148 8.60 0.64 21.45
C LEU A 148 8.90 -0.78 21.96
N PHE A 149 8.97 -1.77 21.06
CA PHE A 149 9.14 -3.18 21.39
C PHE A 149 10.57 -3.70 21.20
N LEU A 150 11.46 -2.91 20.58
CA LEU A 150 12.90 -3.18 20.43
C LEU A 150 13.71 -2.45 21.49
#